data_AF-A0A1R1LGI1-F1
#
_entry.id   AF-A0A1R1LGI1-F1
#
_cell.length_a   1.000
_cell.length_b   1.000
_cell.length_c   1.000
_cell.angle_alpha   90.00
_cell.angle_beta   90.00
_cell.angle_gamma   90.00
#
_symmetry.space_group_name_H-M   'P 1'
#
loop_
_entity.id
_entity.type
_entity.pdbx_description
1 polymer ?
#
loop_
_entity_poly.entity_id
_entity_poly.type
_entity_poly.pdbx_seq_one_letter_code
_entity_poly.pdbx_strand_id
1 'polypeptide(L)'
;MTASILSVLQAKKMFIAYYGRPADAEGLEYWSNRIEEEGASVVADAFGASEEFSANYGHLGITELISGLYQQLFGRTADEDGLDYYVREVLMGRFSVPNVALAIIDGIPIGSDDETTVANRVLVADYLMDNMPESVFRLDILDDVTSNFSTVNEAYALLDSERNDDFPSAITTSGSLLDNGQVSGIIEFDGDDDWFGISLQASNRYTFDLVSTDNNSGLTESRLAILDDQGNVLITESSGAGNDIALPYTPSADGNYFISVRGVDDALGSYRVESSFVDAVQQSAISTVTPIRIAIDDSKEELESFQTQFDFGEEVVPDVEIAVLADIGLPSSDQYLVI
;
A
#
# COMPACT_ATOMS: atom_id res chain seq x y z
N MET A 1 -9.47 -26.73 14.17
CA MET A 1 -8.10 -26.21 13.96
C MET A 1 -8.22 -25.02 13.02
N THR A 2 -7.28 -24.08 13.02
CA THR A 2 -7.22 -23.05 11.97
C THR A 2 -6.43 -23.62 10.79
N ALA A 3 -6.99 -23.54 9.59
CA ALA A 3 -6.34 -23.99 8.36
C ALA A 3 -4.95 -23.35 8.15
N SER A 4 -4.04 -24.06 7.47
CA SER A 4 -2.76 -23.49 7.08
C SER A 4 -2.91 -22.44 5.98
N ILE A 5 -1.91 -21.56 5.82
CA ILE A 5 -1.86 -20.56 4.74
C ILE A 5 -1.97 -21.24 3.36
N LEU A 6 -1.42 -22.45 3.21
CA LEU A 6 -1.51 -23.22 1.97
C LEU A 6 -2.94 -23.68 1.69
N SER A 7 -3.65 -24.19 2.70
CA SER A 7 -5.05 -24.60 2.56
C SER A 7 -5.97 -23.41 2.27
N VAL A 8 -5.71 -22.25 2.89
CA VAL A 8 -6.40 -20.98 2.59
C VAL A 8 -6.15 -20.56 1.15
N LEU A 9 -4.90 -20.53 0.69
CA LEU A 9 -4.55 -20.16 -0.68
C LEU A 9 -5.17 -21.13 -1.71
N GLN A 10 -5.19 -22.44 -1.42
CA GLN A 10 -5.81 -23.42 -2.29
C GLN A 10 -7.32 -23.18 -2.41
N ALA A 11 -8.00 -22.91 -1.30
CA ALA A 11 -9.43 -22.57 -1.32
C ALA A 11 -9.71 -21.34 -2.19
N LYS A 12 -8.93 -20.26 -2.04
CA LYS A 12 -9.05 -19.05 -2.88
C LYS A 12 -8.91 -19.38 -4.37
N LYS A 13 -7.89 -20.14 -4.75
CA LYS A 13 -7.68 -20.58 -6.14
C LYS A 13 -8.84 -21.42 -6.67
N MET A 14 -9.42 -22.29 -5.84
CA MET A 14 -10.59 -23.08 -6.22
C MET A 14 -11.84 -22.22 -6.41
N PHE A 15 -12.10 -21.21 -5.58
CA PHE A 15 -13.20 -20.29 -5.83
C PHE A 15 -13.06 -19.56 -7.18
N ILE A 16 -11.85 -19.07 -7.47
CA ILE A 16 -11.55 -18.42 -8.76
C ILE A 16 -11.76 -19.40 -9.92
N ALA A 17 -11.25 -20.63 -9.83
CA ALA A 17 -11.30 -21.58 -10.94
C ALA A 17 -12.71 -22.13 -11.23
N TYR A 18 -13.44 -22.48 -10.18
CA TYR A 18 -14.74 -23.17 -10.31
C TYR A 18 -15.87 -22.18 -10.50
N TYR A 19 -15.76 -20.97 -9.93
CA TYR A 19 -16.85 -20.02 -9.82
C TYR A 19 -16.54 -18.64 -10.40
N GLY A 20 -15.28 -18.32 -10.68
CA GLY A 20 -14.89 -17.04 -11.25
C GLY A 20 -14.99 -15.86 -10.28
N ARG A 21 -15.05 -16.12 -8.97
CA ARG A 21 -15.25 -15.10 -7.94
C ARG A 21 -14.42 -15.38 -6.69
N PRO A 22 -14.22 -14.38 -5.79
CA PRO A 22 -13.72 -14.65 -4.45
C PRO A 22 -14.64 -15.56 -3.64
N ALA A 23 -14.04 -16.18 -2.63
CA ALA A 23 -14.78 -16.78 -1.52
C ALA A 23 -15.39 -15.66 -0.64
N ASP A 24 -16.56 -15.92 -0.07
CA ASP A 24 -16.99 -15.18 1.12
C ASP A 24 -16.18 -15.61 2.35
N ALA A 25 -16.22 -14.81 3.43
CA ALA A 25 -15.41 -15.04 4.62
C ALA A 25 -15.72 -16.39 5.30
N GLU A 26 -17.01 -16.74 5.44
CA GLU A 26 -17.45 -17.99 6.06
C GLU A 26 -17.07 -19.20 5.21
N GLY A 27 -17.25 -19.10 3.90
CA GLY A 27 -16.87 -20.09 2.90
C GLY A 27 -15.37 -20.31 2.89
N LEU A 28 -14.56 -19.26 2.90
CA LEU A 28 -13.11 -19.38 2.92
C LEU A 28 -12.63 -20.14 4.17
N GLU A 29 -13.16 -19.81 5.35
CA GLU A 29 -12.86 -20.53 6.58
C GLU A 29 -13.30 -21.99 6.50
N TYR A 30 -14.54 -22.25 6.08
CA TYR A 30 -15.09 -23.61 5.99
C TYR A 30 -14.29 -24.49 5.04
N TRP A 31 -14.05 -24.01 3.81
CA TRP A 31 -13.40 -24.79 2.77
C TRP A 31 -11.91 -24.98 3.04
N SER A 32 -11.20 -23.96 3.54
CA SER A 32 -9.79 -24.11 3.91
C SER A 32 -9.60 -25.13 5.04
N ASN A 33 -10.48 -25.15 6.04
CA ASN A 33 -10.44 -26.15 7.11
C ASN A 33 -10.73 -27.56 6.57
N ARG A 34 -11.71 -27.72 5.66
CA ARG A 34 -11.94 -29.03 5.01
C ARG A 34 -10.76 -29.48 4.13
N ILE A 35 -10.08 -28.56 3.45
CA ILE A 35 -8.87 -28.90 2.69
C ILE A 35 -7.78 -29.45 3.63
N GLU A 36 -7.59 -28.81 4.79
CA GLU A 36 -6.62 -29.25 5.80
C GLU A 36 -6.95 -30.65 6.35
N GLU A 37 -8.24 -30.95 6.56
CA GLU A 37 -8.69 -32.20 7.20
C GLU A 37 -8.89 -33.36 6.21
N GLU A 38 -9.42 -33.09 5.01
CA GLU A 38 -9.87 -34.10 4.04
C GLU A 38 -9.05 -34.11 2.75
N GLY A 39 -8.29 -33.05 2.49
CA GLY A 39 -7.51 -32.87 1.27
C GLY A 39 -8.28 -32.20 0.13
N ALA A 40 -7.56 -31.44 -0.70
CA ALA A 40 -8.13 -30.63 -1.78
C ALA A 40 -8.94 -31.44 -2.80
N SER A 41 -8.56 -32.70 -3.07
CA SER A 41 -9.27 -33.56 -4.03
C SER A 41 -10.70 -33.91 -3.59
N VAL A 42 -10.92 -34.12 -2.29
CA VAL A 42 -12.26 -34.36 -1.73
C VAL A 42 -13.10 -33.08 -1.80
N VAL A 43 -12.48 -31.94 -1.50
CA VAL A 43 -13.13 -30.63 -1.60
C VAL A 43 -13.46 -30.28 -3.06
N ALA A 44 -12.61 -30.65 -4.02
CA ALA A 44 -12.87 -30.45 -5.45
C ALA A 44 -14.14 -31.15 -5.90
N ASP A 45 -14.38 -32.40 -5.47
CA ASP A 45 -15.63 -33.10 -5.77
C ASP A 45 -16.85 -32.40 -5.16
N ALA A 46 -16.72 -31.81 -3.96
CA ALA A 46 -17.79 -31.01 -3.35
C ALA A 46 -18.06 -29.71 -4.12
N PHE A 47 -17.02 -29.01 -4.58
CA PHE A 47 -17.15 -27.82 -5.41
C PHE A 47 -17.87 -28.12 -6.73
N GLY A 48 -17.47 -29.20 -7.40
CA GLY A 48 -18.10 -29.56 -8.67
C GLY A 48 -19.51 -30.17 -8.56
N ALA A 49 -19.96 -30.50 -7.36
CA ALA A 49 -21.34 -30.89 -7.08
C ALA A 49 -22.26 -29.69 -6.80
N SER A 50 -21.73 -28.46 -6.77
CA SER A 50 -22.51 -27.26 -6.52
C SER A 50 -23.43 -26.90 -7.71
N GLU A 51 -24.50 -26.17 -7.41
CA GLU A 51 -25.37 -25.59 -8.43
C GLU A 51 -24.61 -24.59 -9.31
N GLU A 52 -23.65 -23.85 -8.72
CA GLU A 52 -22.83 -22.86 -9.40
C GLU A 52 -21.90 -23.49 -10.45
N PHE A 53 -21.18 -24.56 -10.09
CA PHE A 53 -20.36 -25.31 -11.05
C PHE A 53 -21.21 -25.91 -12.16
N SER A 54 -22.39 -26.44 -11.81
CA SER A 54 -23.32 -27.02 -12.79
C SER A 54 -23.89 -25.96 -13.74
N ALA A 55 -24.15 -24.75 -13.26
CA ALA A 55 -24.59 -23.63 -14.09
C ALA A 55 -23.49 -23.21 -15.08
N ASN A 56 -22.25 -23.08 -14.59
CA ASN A 56 -21.11 -22.66 -15.40
C ASN A 56 -20.70 -23.71 -16.45
N TYR A 57 -20.64 -24.98 -16.06
CA TYR A 57 -19.99 -26.02 -16.85
C TYR A 57 -20.85 -27.25 -17.14
N GLY A 58 -21.96 -27.47 -16.42
CA GLY A 58 -22.74 -28.71 -16.49
C GLY A 58 -23.43 -28.96 -17.83
N HIS A 59 -23.55 -27.94 -18.68
CA HIS A 59 -24.12 -28.03 -20.02
C HIS A 59 -23.07 -28.24 -21.13
N LEU A 60 -21.78 -28.16 -20.80
CA LEU A 60 -20.67 -28.19 -21.76
C LEU A 60 -20.14 -29.61 -21.99
N GLY A 61 -19.59 -29.84 -23.19
CA GLY A 61 -18.76 -31.02 -23.44
C GLY A 61 -17.41 -30.92 -22.70
N ILE A 62 -16.73 -32.05 -22.49
CA ILE A 62 -15.44 -32.09 -21.74
C ILE A 62 -14.40 -31.12 -22.31
N THR A 63 -14.27 -31.03 -23.63
CA THR A 63 -13.32 -30.11 -24.29
C THR A 63 -13.67 -28.64 -24.04
N GLU A 64 -14.95 -28.28 -24.14
CA GLU A 64 -15.44 -26.92 -23.91
C GLU A 64 -15.29 -26.54 -22.43
N LEU A 65 -15.59 -27.48 -21.53
CA LEU A 65 -15.41 -27.32 -20.09
C LEU A 65 -13.94 -27.04 -19.75
N ILE A 66 -13.00 -27.86 -20.23
CA ILE A 66 -11.58 -27.66 -19.94
C ILE A 66 -11.10 -26.33 -20.54
N SER A 67 -11.56 -25.98 -21.75
CA SER A 67 -11.24 -24.68 -22.36
C SER A 67 -11.77 -23.52 -21.50
N GLY A 68 -12.98 -23.65 -20.96
CA GLY A 68 -13.58 -22.70 -20.04
C GLY A 68 -12.79 -22.55 -18.74
N LEU A 69 -12.32 -23.67 -18.16
CA LEU A 69 -11.46 -23.63 -16.97
C LEU A 69 -10.15 -22.87 -17.21
N TYR A 70 -9.51 -23.05 -18.37
CA TYR A 70 -8.31 -22.29 -18.73
C TYR A 70 -8.61 -20.79 -18.88
N GLN A 71 -9.72 -20.43 -19.53
CA GLN A 71 -10.14 -19.04 -19.65
C GLN A 71 -10.42 -18.43 -18.26
N GLN A 72 -11.11 -19.16 -17.40
CA GLN A 72 -11.50 -18.72 -16.05
C GLN A 72 -10.31 -18.62 -15.09
N LEU A 73 -9.28 -19.44 -15.25
CA LEU A 73 -8.08 -19.40 -14.41
C LEU A 73 -7.03 -18.42 -14.92
N PHE A 74 -6.78 -18.43 -16.23
CA PHE A 74 -5.59 -17.82 -16.82
C PHE A 74 -5.92 -16.70 -17.83
N GLY A 75 -7.20 -16.47 -18.13
CA GLY A 75 -7.59 -15.48 -19.13
C GLY A 75 -7.22 -15.86 -20.58
N ARG A 76 -6.85 -17.12 -20.83
CA ARG A 76 -6.41 -17.60 -22.15
C ARG A 76 -6.96 -18.98 -22.47
N THR A 77 -6.87 -19.37 -23.74
CA THR A 77 -7.16 -20.75 -24.16
C THR A 77 -6.05 -21.71 -23.73
N ALA A 78 -6.42 -22.97 -23.47
CA ALA A 78 -5.46 -24.06 -23.32
C ALA A 78 -4.63 -24.22 -24.61
N ASP A 79 -3.36 -24.60 -24.45
CA ASP A 79 -2.57 -25.13 -25.56
C ASP A 79 -3.07 -26.53 -25.96
N GLU A 80 -2.74 -26.95 -27.18
CA GLU A 80 -3.23 -28.21 -27.75
C GLU A 80 -2.81 -29.42 -26.91
N ASP A 81 -1.56 -29.46 -26.44
CA ASP A 81 -1.02 -30.57 -25.66
C ASP A 81 -1.70 -30.68 -24.28
N GLY A 82 -1.87 -29.55 -23.59
CA GLY A 82 -2.55 -29.47 -22.29
C GLY A 82 -4.01 -29.87 -22.39
N LEU A 83 -4.74 -29.34 -23.39
CA LEU A 83 -6.14 -29.68 -23.62
C LEU A 83 -6.32 -31.18 -23.88
N ASP A 84 -5.52 -31.74 -24.79
CA ASP A 84 -5.56 -33.17 -25.12
C ASP A 84 -5.22 -34.05 -23.91
N TYR A 85 -4.25 -33.64 -23.10
CA TYR A 85 -3.90 -34.34 -21.87
C TYR A 85 -5.09 -34.43 -20.91
N TYR A 86 -5.69 -33.30 -20.54
CA TYR A 86 -6.78 -33.27 -19.55
C TYR A 86 -8.06 -33.92 -20.09
N VAL A 87 -8.41 -33.71 -21.36
CA VAL A 87 -9.56 -34.38 -22.00
C VAL A 87 -9.38 -35.89 -21.93
N ARG A 88 -8.20 -36.40 -22.28
CA ARG A 88 -7.89 -37.83 -22.23
C ARG A 88 -7.97 -38.39 -20.82
N GLU A 89 -7.44 -37.70 -19.82
CA GLU A 89 -7.46 -38.17 -18.43
C GLU A 89 -8.88 -38.21 -17.85
N VAL A 90 -9.74 -37.26 -18.20
CA VAL A 90 -11.18 -37.29 -17.83
C VAL A 90 -11.90 -38.44 -18.53
N LEU A 91 -11.67 -38.63 -19.85
CA LEU A 91 -12.29 -39.74 -20.60
C LEU A 91 -11.83 -41.12 -20.13
N MET A 92 -10.60 -41.23 -19.61
CA MET A 92 -10.08 -42.47 -19.01
C MET A 92 -10.52 -42.66 -17.55
N GLY A 93 -11.29 -41.73 -16.98
CA GLY A 93 -11.78 -41.80 -15.60
C GLY A 93 -10.69 -41.63 -14.54
N ARG A 94 -9.53 -41.06 -14.90
CA ARG A 94 -8.44 -40.77 -13.96
C ARG A 94 -8.62 -39.45 -13.23
N PHE A 95 -9.30 -38.49 -13.87
CA PHE A 95 -9.87 -37.33 -13.20
C PHE A 95 -11.39 -37.36 -13.29
N SER A 96 -12.05 -36.98 -12.19
CA SER A 96 -13.44 -36.51 -12.27
C SER A 96 -13.45 -35.12 -12.94
N VAL A 97 -14.59 -34.73 -13.51
CA VAL A 97 -14.75 -33.37 -14.05
C VAL A 97 -14.41 -32.30 -13.00
N PRO A 98 -14.83 -32.41 -11.73
CA PRO A 98 -14.40 -31.47 -10.70
C PRO A 98 -12.89 -31.53 -10.42
N ASN A 99 -12.29 -32.72 -10.33
CA ASN A 99 -10.86 -32.84 -10.05
C ASN A 99 -9.96 -32.34 -11.21
N VAL A 100 -10.46 -32.20 -12.44
CA VAL A 100 -9.65 -31.66 -13.54
C VAL A 100 -9.27 -30.20 -13.30
N ALA A 101 -10.17 -29.39 -12.73
CA ALA A 101 -9.89 -28.00 -12.40
C ALA A 101 -8.79 -27.89 -11.33
N LEU A 102 -8.87 -28.71 -10.28
CA LEU A 102 -7.80 -28.82 -9.28
C LEU A 102 -6.47 -29.25 -9.90
N ALA A 103 -6.49 -30.24 -10.80
CA ALA A 103 -5.28 -30.71 -11.49
C ALA A 103 -4.67 -29.66 -12.44
N ILE A 104 -5.47 -28.74 -12.97
CA ILE A 104 -4.99 -27.58 -13.74
C ILE A 104 -4.34 -26.57 -12.80
N ILE A 105 -4.95 -26.26 -11.65
CA ILE A 105 -4.38 -25.37 -10.61
C ILE A 105 -3.02 -25.89 -10.12
N ASP A 106 -2.96 -27.17 -9.74
CA ASP A 106 -1.76 -27.79 -9.18
C ASP A 106 -0.67 -28.03 -10.25
N GLY A 107 -1.08 -28.03 -11.52
CA GLY A 107 -0.20 -28.22 -12.68
C GLY A 107 0.47 -26.94 -13.20
N ILE A 108 0.18 -25.78 -12.60
CA ILE A 108 0.75 -24.49 -13.04
C ILE A 108 2.28 -24.51 -12.88
N PRO A 109 3.05 -24.23 -13.95
CA PRO A 109 4.50 -24.15 -13.85
C PRO A 109 4.94 -22.96 -12.99
N ILE A 110 5.86 -23.21 -12.05
CA ILE A 110 6.46 -22.16 -11.23
C ILE A 110 7.26 -21.20 -12.13
N GLY A 111 7.06 -19.90 -11.92
CA GLY A 111 7.66 -18.80 -12.69
C GLY A 111 6.95 -18.50 -14.01
N SER A 112 5.77 -19.07 -14.26
CA SER A 112 5.00 -18.82 -15.49
C SER A 112 4.09 -17.59 -15.38
N ASP A 113 3.66 -17.09 -16.54
CA ASP A 113 2.60 -16.08 -16.62
C ASP A 113 1.28 -16.58 -16.00
N ASP A 114 0.99 -17.89 -16.08
CA ASP A 114 -0.21 -18.46 -15.46
C ASP A 114 -0.16 -18.40 -13.93
N GLU A 115 1.01 -18.69 -13.34
CA GLU A 115 1.22 -18.55 -11.88
C GLU A 115 1.00 -17.10 -11.45
N THR A 116 1.58 -16.17 -12.21
CA THR A 116 1.45 -14.72 -11.94
C THR A 116 0.01 -14.25 -12.13
N THR A 117 -0.69 -14.72 -13.17
CA THR A 117 -2.10 -14.38 -13.42
C THR A 117 -3.00 -14.86 -12.29
N VAL A 118 -2.83 -16.11 -11.84
CA VAL A 118 -3.62 -16.63 -10.71
C VAL A 118 -3.28 -15.89 -9.41
N ALA A 119 -2.00 -15.56 -9.17
CA ALA A 119 -1.61 -14.77 -8.00
C ALA A 119 -2.24 -13.37 -8.03
N ASN A 120 -2.20 -12.69 -9.17
CA ASN A 120 -2.84 -11.39 -9.37
C ASN A 120 -4.36 -11.46 -9.19
N ARG A 121 -5.02 -12.51 -9.71
CA ARG A 121 -6.45 -12.74 -9.48
C ARG A 121 -6.78 -12.99 -8.02
N VAL A 122 -5.90 -13.66 -7.26
CA VAL A 122 -6.06 -13.80 -5.81
C VAL A 122 -5.93 -12.46 -5.10
N LEU A 123 -4.98 -11.60 -5.51
CA LEU A 123 -4.85 -10.25 -4.94
C LEU A 123 -6.13 -9.43 -5.17
N VAL A 124 -6.67 -9.44 -6.39
CA VAL A 124 -7.94 -8.75 -6.71
C VAL A 124 -9.13 -9.35 -5.99
N ALA A 125 -9.19 -10.67 -5.86
CA ALA A 125 -10.23 -11.36 -5.10
C ALA A 125 -10.18 -11.00 -3.60
N ASP A 126 -8.99 -10.92 -3.01
CA ASP A 126 -8.79 -10.52 -1.62
C ASP A 126 -9.17 -9.06 -1.42
N TYR A 127 -8.75 -8.18 -2.33
CA TYR A 127 -9.17 -6.78 -2.31
C TYR A 127 -10.69 -6.66 -2.38
N LEU A 128 -11.36 -7.38 -3.27
CA LEU A 128 -12.81 -7.37 -3.37
C LEU A 128 -13.46 -7.83 -2.05
N MET A 129 -12.93 -8.89 -1.42
CA MET A 129 -13.46 -9.41 -0.17
C MET A 129 -13.28 -8.44 1.00
N ASP A 130 -12.12 -7.79 1.09
CA ASP A 130 -11.78 -6.88 2.18
C ASP A 130 -12.43 -5.51 1.99
N ASN A 131 -12.67 -5.12 0.74
CA ASN A 131 -13.07 -3.77 0.35
C ASN A 131 -14.43 -3.68 -0.34
N MET A 132 -15.20 -4.74 -0.55
CA MET A 132 -16.54 -4.57 -1.14
C MET A 132 -17.58 -5.33 -0.35
N PRO A 133 -18.78 -4.75 -0.13
CA PRO A 133 -19.89 -5.56 0.33
C PRO A 133 -20.24 -6.59 -0.75
N GLU A 134 -20.53 -7.83 -0.36
CA GLU A 134 -20.85 -8.94 -1.29
C GLU A 134 -21.91 -8.57 -2.34
N SER A 135 -22.83 -7.66 -2.00
CA SER A 135 -23.87 -7.17 -2.91
C SER A 135 -23.36 -6.41 -4.14
N VAL A 136 -22.10 -5.97 -4.13
CA VAL A 136 -21.44 -5.21 -5.21
C VAL A 136 -20.32 -6.04 -5.85
N PHE A 137 -20.21 -7.34 -5.53
CA PHE A 137 -19.22 -8.20 -6.17
C PHE A 137 -19.47 -8.30 -7.68
N ARG A 138 -18.61 -7.61 -8.44
CA ARG A 138 -18.45 -7.73 -9.88
C ARG A 138 -17.87 -9.11 -10.19
N LEU A 139 -18.71 -10.05 -10.59
CA LEU A 139 -18.26 -11.41 -10.98
C LEU A 139 -17.27 -11.40 -12.16
N ASP A 140 -17.24 -10.32 -12.94
CA ASP A 140 -16.37 -10.12 -14.09
C ASP A 140 -15.05 -9.42 -13.76
N ILE A 141 -14.84 -8.92 -12.53
CA ILE A 141 -13.66 -8.09 -12.21
C ILE A 141 -12.33 -8.84 -12.41
N LEU A 142 -12.35 -10.17 -12.28
CA LEU A 142 -11.17 -11.02 -12.44
C LEU A 142 -10.84 -11.33 -13.91
N ASP A 143 -11.77 -11.12 -14.84
CA ASP A 143 -11.63 -11.56 -16.23
C ASP A 143 -10.49 -10.84 -16.95
N ASP A 144 -10.34 -9.54 -16.69
CA ASP A 144 -9.29 -8.69 -17.28
C ASP A 144 -7.96 -8.74 -16.50
N VAL A 145 -7.90 -9.44 -15.37
CA VAL A 145 -6.68 -9.58 -14.57
C VAL A 145 -5.76 -10.63 -15.22
N THR A 146 -4.55 -10.20 -15.57
CA THR A 146 -3.53 -11.00 -16.29
C THR A 146 -2.21 -11.08 -15.50
N SER A 147 -1.15 -11.64 -16.09
CA SER A 147 0.20 -11.64 -15.50
C SER A 147 0.83 -10.24 -15.41
N ASN A 148 0.30 -9.26 -16.14
CA ASN A 148 0.74 -7.87 -16.02
C ASN A 148 0.10 -7.22 -14.80
N PHE A 149 0.94 -6.82 -13.83
CA PHE A 149 0.48 -6.18 -12.59
C PHE A 149 -0.32 -4.88 -12.82
N SER A 150 -0.16 -4.19 -13.97
CA SER A 150 -1.00 -3.03 -14.28
C SER A 150 -2.49 -3.34 -14.30
N THR A 151 -2.87 -4.57 -14.69
CA THR A 151 -4.28 -5.00 -14.69
C THR A 151 -4.85 -5.19 -13.28
N VAL A 152 -4.01 -5.46 -12.28
CA VAL A 152 -4.42 -5.47 -10.86
C VAL A 152 -4.81 -4.05 -10.43
N ASN A 153 -3.98 -3.07 -10.79
CA ASN A 153 -4.22 -1.67 -10.44
C ASN A 153 -5.45 -1.11 -11.15
N GLU A 154 -5.69 -1.52 -12.41
CA GLU A 154 -6.92 -1.19 -13.13
C GLU A 154 -8.16 -1.78 -12.44
N ALA A 155 -8.07 -3.03 -11.96
CA ALA A 155 -9.16 -3.65 -11.21
C ALA A 155 -9.42 -2.94 -9.87
N TYR A 156 -8.37 -2.60 -9.10
CA TYR A 156 -8.51 -1.81 -7.86
C TYR A 156 -9.19 -0.47 -8.13
N ALA A 157 -8.69 0.31 -9.11
CA ALA A 157 -9.27 1.60 -9.44
C ALA A 157 -10.76 1.53 -9.86
N LEU A 158 -11.18 0.43 -10.49
CA LEU A 158 -12.60 0.20 -10.80
C LEU A 158 -13.43 -0.05 -9.54
N LEU A 159 -12.92 -0.84 -8.59
CA LEU A 159 -13.58 -1.12 -7.32
C LEU A 159 -13.66 0.13 -6.45
N ASP A 160 -12.57 0.88 -6.36
CA ASP A 160 -12.45 2.13 -5.60
C ASP A 160 -13.43 3.19 -6.13
N SER A 161 -13.51 3.33 -7.46
CA SER A 161 -14.50 4.20 -8.10
C SER A 161 -15.94 3.79 -7.79
N GLU A 162 -16.24 2.52 -7.53
CA GLU A 162 -17.58 2.06 -7.14
C GLU A 162 -17.88 2.37 -5.66
N ARG A 163 -16.84 2.45 -4.81
CA ARG A 163 -16.96 2.89 -3.40
C ARG A 163 -16.99 4.40 -3.22
N ASN A 164 -16.54 5.16 -4.22
CA ASN A 164 -16.16 6.58 -4.09
C ASN A 164 -14.97 6.78 -3.14
N ASP A 165 -14.01 5.85 -3.18
CA ASP A 165 -12.71 5.94 -2.52
C ASP A 165 -11.89 7.07 -3.18
N ASP A 166 -11.35 7.99 -2.37
CA ASP A 166 -10.56 9.12 -2.86
C ASP A 166 -9.07 8.78 -3.10
N PHE A 167 -8.49 7.79 -2.40
CA PHE A 167 -7.10 7.38 -2.50
C PHE A 167 -6.89 5.87 -2.31
N PRO A 168 -6.55 5.12 -3.36
CA PRO A 168 -6.38 3.66 -3.27
C PRO A 168 -5.29 3.19 -2.30
N SER A 169 -5.52 2.04 -1.67
CA SER A 169 -4.59 1.32 -0.77
C SER A 169 -3.51 0.51 -1.49
N ALA A 170 -2.88 1.08 -2.53
CA ALA A 170 -1.95 0.37 -3.40
C ALA A 170 -0.70 1.19 -3.76
N ILE A 171 0.39 0.50 -4.15
CA ILE A 171 1.62 1.15 -4.63
C ILE A 171 1.43 2.01 -5.89
N THR A 172 0.27 1.91 -6.54
CA THR A 172 -0.13 2.72 -7.70
C THR A 172 -1.16 3.80 -7.37
N THR A 173 -1.37 4.08 -6.10
CA THR A 173 -2.20 5.19 -5.63
C THR A 173 -1.94 6.48 -6.43
N SER A 174 -3.00 7.23 -6.71
CA SER A 174 -2.91 8.59 -7.23
C SER A 174 -2.55 9.61 -6.15
N GLY A 175 -2.59 9.21 -4.87
CA GLY A 175 -2.17 10.03 -3.74
C GLY A 175 -0.68 10.34 -3.79
N SER A 176 -0.34 11.62 -3.61
CA SER A 176 1.06 12.06 -3.54
C SER A 176 1.23 13.08 -2.43
N LEU A 177 2.29 12.89 -1.64
CA LEU A 177 2.74 13.83 -0.63
C LEU A 177 4.13 14.36 -1.01
N LEU A 178 4.29 15.68 -0.98
CA LEU A 178 5.58 16.33 -1.25
C LEU A 178 6.32 16.62 0.05
N ASP A 179 7.65 16.73 -0.02
CA ASP A 179 8.48 17.22 1.09
C ASP A 179 8.02 18.61 1.55
N ASN A 180 7.84 18.78 2.87
CA ASN A 180 7.28 20.00 3.47
C ASN A 180 5.88 20.37 2.92
N GLY A 181 5.19 19.39 2.32
CA GLY A 181 3.85 19.52 1.77
C GLY A 181 2.78 18.96 2.69
N GLN A 182 1.54 19.04 2.21
CA GLN A 182 0.36 18.48 2.88
C GLN A 182 -0.60 17.88 1.87
N VAL A 183 -1.38 16.89 2.31
CA VAL A 183 -2.46 16.26 1.54
C VAL A 183 -3.64 15.97 2.46
N SER A 184 -4.85 16.12 1.95
CA SER A 184 -6.09 15.81 2.67
C SER A 184 -6.86 14.74 1.94
N GLY A 185 -7.55 13.90 2.72
CA GLY A 185 -8.44 12.84 2.24
C GLY A 185 -9.56 12.58 3.23
N ILE A 186 -10.39 11.59 2.92
CA ILE A 186 -11.50 11.15 3.75
C ILE A 186 -11.47 9.62 3.80
N ILE A 187 -11.45 9.04 5.00
CA ILE A 187 -11.75 7.61 5.15
C ILE A 187 -13.26 7.45 4.96
N GLU A 188 -13.71 6.95 3.80
CA GLU A 188 -15.14 6.94 3.45
C GLU A 188 -15.89 5.70 3.94
N PHE A 189 -15.17 4.61 4.23
CA PHE A 189 -15.76 3.34 4.64
C PHE A 189 -14.89 2.56 5.61
N ASP A 190 -15.48 1.58 6.29
CA ASP A 190 -14.70 0.68 7.13
C ASP A 190 -13.75 -0.16 6.26
N GLY A 191 -12.51 -0.29 6.71
CA GLY A 191 -11.43 -0.94 5.99
C GLY A 191 -10.56 -0.03 5.13
N ASP A 192 -10.97 1.21 4.89
CA ASP A 192 -10.27 2.17 4.03
C ASP A 192 -8.86 2.50 4.50
N ASP A 193 -7.94 2.61 3.53
CA ASP A 193 -6.51 2.75 3.78
C ASP A 193 -5.86 3.60 2.68
N ASP A 194 -5.84 4.91 2.88
CA ASP A 194 -5.42 5.86 1.86
C ASP A 194 -3.90 5.92 1.76
N TRP A 195 -3.34 5.61 0.59
CA TRP A 195 -1.89 5.65 0.39
C TRP A 195 -1.45 6.89 -0.37
N PHE A 196 -0.34 7.48 0.07
CA PHE A 196 0.31 8.63 -0.57
C PHE A 196 1.77 8.32 -0.88
N GLY A 197 2.13 8.35 -2.17
CA GLY A 197 3.52 8.20 -2.60
C GLY A 197 4.36 9.44 -2.27
N ILE A 198 5.55 9.23 -1.70
CA ILE A 198 6.55 10.26 -1.41
C ILE A 198 7.97 9.76 -1.71
N SER A 199 8.83 10.62 -2.26
CA SER A 199 10.25 10.31 -2.47
C SER A 199 11.07 10.78 -1.28
N LEU A 200 11.77 9.86 -0.60
CA LEU A 200 12.59 10.18 0.57
C LEU A 200 14.07 9.90 0.30
N GLN A 201 14.93 10.64 0.99
CA GLN A 201 16.38 10.48 0.91
C GLN A 201 16.93 9.79 2.17
N ALA A 202 17.92 8.92 1.99
CA ALA A 202 18.55 8.17 3.06
C ALA A 202 19.15 9.09 4.12
N SER A 203 19.10 8.68 5.39
CA SER A 203 19.67 9.39 6.55
C SER A 203 19.07 10.75 6.89
N ASN A 204 18.14 11.26 6.09
CA ASN A 204 17.38 12.45 6.40
C ASN A 204 16.25 12.15 7.38
N ARG A 205 15.98 13.09 8.31
CA ARG A 205 14.90 12.94 9.29
C ARG A 205 13.65 13.66 8.82
N TYR A 206 12.60 12.89 8.65
CA TYR A 206 11.26 13.36 8.31
C TYR A 206 10.32 13.17 9.51
N THR A 207 9.28 13.99 9.59
CA THR A 207 8.12 13.75 10.47
C THR A 207 6.87 13.84 9.62
N PHE A 208 5.94 12.91 9.83
CA PHE A 208 4.62 12.93 9.22
C PHE A 208 3.58 13.16 10.30
N ASP A 209 2.87 14.28 10.19
CA ASP A 209 1.85 14.69 11.12
C ASP A 209 0.47 14.42 10.52
N LEU A 210 -0.31 13.53 11.13
CA LEU A 210 -1.70 13.25 10.77
C LEU A 210 -2.63 14.03 11.70
N VAL A 211 -3.45 14.89 11.11
CA VAL A 211 -4.34 15.82 11.82
C VAL A 211 -5.79 15.56 11.40
N SER A 212 -6.68 15.49 12.39
CA SER A 212 -8.13 15.45 12.14
C SER A 212 -8.64 16.83 11.74
N THR A 213 -9.31 16.96 10.59
CA THR A 213 -9.57 18.29 9.99
C THR A 213 -10.93 18.90 10.27
N ASP A 214 -11.93 18.09 10.62
CA ASP A 214 -13.29 18.57 10.86
C ASP A 214 -13.80 18.22 12.26
N ASN A 215 -14.30 19.21 13.00
CA ASN A 215 -14.77 19.01 14.39
C ASN A 215 -15.97 18.05 14.53
N ASN A 216 -16.69 17.76 13.44
CA ASN A 216 -17.87 16.89 13.43
C ASN A 216 -17.77 15.71 12.45
N SER A 217 -16.75 15.69 11.59
CA SER A 217 -16.59 14.69 10.53
C SER A 217 -15.13 14.35 10.28
N GLY A 218 -14.23 14.78 11.17
CA GLY A 218 -12.82 14.45 11.10
C GLY A 218 -12.59 13.05 11.63
N LEU A 219 -11.55 12.41 11.11
CA LEU A 219 -11.16 11.06 11.50
C LEU A 219 -10.86 11.03 13.00
N THR A 220 -11.65 10.30 13.78
CA THR A 220 -11.59 10.34 15.25
C THR A 220 -10.55 9.41 15.83
N GLU A 221 -10.36 8.23 15.23
CA GLU A 221 -9.36 7.25 15.64
C GLU A 221 -8.65 6.79 14.38
N SER A 222 -7.32 6.92 14.36
CA SER A 222 -6.56 6.79 13.12
C SER A 222 -5.29 5.99 13.32
N ARG A 223 -4.79 5.41 12.25
CA ARG A 223 -3.48 4.79 12.15
C ARG A 223 -2.73 5.42 11.00
N LEU A 224 -1.50 5.83 11.27
CA LEU A 224 -0.55 6.30 10.29
C LEU A 224 0.54 5.23 10.14
N ALA A 225 0.90 4.90 8.91
CA ALA A 225 1.98 3.97 8.63
C ALA A 225 2.90 4.48 7.52
N ILE A 226 4.16 4.04 7.55
CA ILE A 226 5.13 4.24 6.48
C ILE A 226 5.45 2.88 5.90
N LEU A 227 5.37 2.76 4.58
CA LEU A 227 5.64 1.54 3.84
C LEU A 227 6.81 1.71 2.88
N ASP A 228 7.47 0.60 2.57
CA ASP A 228 8.50 0.55 1.52
C ASP A 228 7.91 0.59 0.11
N ASP A 229 8.77 0.56 -0.91
CA ASP A 229 8.38 0.60 -2.33
C ASP A 229 7.65 -0.66 -2.82
N GLN A 230 7.56 -1.71 -2.00
CA GLN A 230 6.73 -2.88 -2.25
C GLN A 230 5.44 -2.90 -1.41
N GLY A 231 5.17 -1.85 -0.61
CA GLY A 231 3.99 -1.76 0.23
C GLY A 231 4.08 -2.57 1.54
N ASN A 232 5.27 -2.95 2.00
CA ASN A 232 5.42 -3.55 3.33
C ASN A 232 5.51 -2.45 4.40
N VAL A 233 4.79 -2.62 5.51
CA VAL A 233 4.82 -1.68 6.63
C VAL A 233 6.19 -1.69 7.31
N LEU A 234 6.82 -0.52 7.38
CA LEU A 234 8.11 -0.29 8.06
C LEU A 234 7.91 0.19 9.50
N ILE A 235 6.98 1.12 9.71
CA ILE A 235 6.61 1.65 11.02
C ILE A 235 5.15 2.11 10.99
N THR A 236 4.47 2.03 12.13
CA THR A 236 3.11 2.51 12.31
C THR A 236 2.92 3.12 13.69
N GLU A 237 1.96 4.03 13.80
CA GLU A 237 1.48 4.62 15.04
C GLU A 237 -0.05 4.78 14.96
N SER A 238 -0.73 4.71 16.11
CA SER A 238 -2.19 4.86 16.18
C SER A 238 -2.57 5.93 17.19
N SER A 239 -3.51 6.80 16.83
CA SER A 239 -4.11 7.73 17.77
C SER A 239 -5.23 7.07 18.56
N GLY A 240 -5.36 7.43 19.83
CA GLY A 240 -6.65 7.30 20.52
C GLY A 240 -7.58 8.45 20.12
N ALA A 241 -8.88 8.33 20.44
CA ALA A 241 -9.93 9.29 20.08
C ALA A 241 -9.51 10.77 20.14
N GLY A 242 -9.47 11.42 18.98
CA GLY A 242 -9.28 12.86 18.79
C GLY A 242 -7.85 13.38 18.90
N ASN A 243 -6.82 12.52 18.75
CA ASN A 243 -5.42 12.96 18.81
C ASN A 243 -4.75 12.93 17.43
N ASP A 244 -3.93 13.95 17.19
CA ASP A 244 -3.01 13.99 16.06
C ASP A 244 -1.89 12.96 16.26
N ILE A 245 -1.36 12.40 15.17
CA ILE A 245 -0.20 11.50 15.19
C ILE A 245 1.00 12.25 14.62
N ALA A 246 2.15 12.18 15.29
CA ALA A 246 3.43 12.66 14.76
C ALA A 246 4.39 11.47 14.62
N LEU A 247 4.67 11.05 13.39
CA LEU A 247 5.46 9.85 13.09
C LEU A 247 6.82 10.22 12.48
N PRO A 248 7.91 10.23 13.28
CA PRO A 248 9.24 10.50 12.77
C PRO A 248 9.85 9.28 12.07
N TYR A 249 10.54 9.52 10.96
CA TYR A 249 11.19 8.47 10.17
C TYR A 249 12.54 8.90 9.60
N THR A 250 13.44 7.94 9.43
CA THR A 250 14.76 8.13 8.82
C THR A 250 15.00 6.99 7.83
N PRO A 251 14.87 7.24 6.51
CA PRO A 251 15.03 6.22 5.49
C PRO A 251 16.44 5.63 5.49
N SER A 252 16.53 4.32 5.23
CA SER A 252 17.81 3.62 5.08
C SER A 252 18.39 3.72 3.66
N ALA A 253 17.57 4.08 2.68
CA ALA A 253 17.91 4.22 1.27
C ALA A 253 17.15 5.39 0.64
N ASP A 254 17.68 5.91 -0.46
CA ASP A 254 16.93 6.83 -1.32
C ASP A 254 15.87 6.02 -2.06
N GLY A 255 14.66 6.54 -2.19
CA GLY A 255 13.62 5.82 -2.92
C GLY A 255 12.22 6.38 -2.74
N ASN A 256 11.27 5.66 -3.31
CA ASN A 256 9.86 5.92 -3.09
C ASN A 256 9.39 5.16 -1.85
N TYR A 257 8.54 5.80 -1.08
CA TYR A 257 7.89 5.28 0.10
C TYR A 257 6.40 5.63 0.01
N PHE A 258 5.58 4.97 0.81
CA PHE A 258 4.16 5.30 0.93
C PHE A 258 3.82 5.69 2.37
N ILE A 259 2.98 6.70 2.51
CA ILE A 259 2.33 7.06 3.77
C ILE A 259 0.89 6.55 3.70
N SER A 260 0.51 5.70 4.64
CA SER A 260 -0.83 5.11 4.74
C SER A 260 -1.60 5.75 5.88
N VAL A 261 -2.86 6.12 5.63
CA VAL A 261 -3.80 6.62 6.63
C VAL A 261 -5.01 5.71 6.67
N ARG A 262 -5.38 5.25 7.86
CA ARG A 262 -6.54 4.38 8.04
C ARG A 262 -7.32 4.73 9.30
N GLY A 263 -8.63 4.56 9.25
CA GLY A 263 -9.49 4.54 10.44
C GLY A 263 -9.24 3.33 11.35
N VAL A 264 -9.23 3.54 12.67
CA VAL A 264 -9.23 2.47 13.68
C VAL A 264 -10.67 2.25 14.17
N ASP A 265 -11.08 1.03 14.51
CA ASP A 265 -12.37 0.89 15.19
C ASP A 265 -13.61 0.95 14.29
N ASP A 266 -13.48 1.10 12.97
CA ASP A 266 -14.51 1.58 12.00
C ASP A 266 -14.59 3.11 11.83
N ALA A 267 -13.68 3.86 12.44
CA ALA A 267 -13.70 5.31 12.39
C ALA A 267 -13.56 5.84 10.95
N LEU A 268 -14.47 6.73 10.58
CA LEU A 268 -14.51 7.40 9.28
C LEU A 268 -14.25 8.89 9.45
N GLY A 269 -13.86 9.56 8.37
CA GLY A 269 -13.84 11.02 8.34
C GLY A 269 -12.62 11.65 7.69
N SER A 270 -12.63 12.98 7.65
CA SER A 270 -11.63 13.80 6.99
C SER A 270 -10.35 13.93 7.82
N TYR A 271 -9.23 13.97 7.12
CA TYR A 271 -7.93 14.18 7.74
C TYR A 271 -6.99 14.99 6.83
N ARG A 272 -5.84 15.33 7.39
CA ARG A 272 -4.71 15.90 6.64
C ARG A 272 -3.41 15.30 7.14
N VAL A 273 -2.56 14.90 6.21
CA VAL A 273 -1.17 14.55 6.47
C VAL A 273 -0.28 15.71 6.07
N GLU A 274 0.63 16.09 6.96
CA GLU A 274 1.67 17.08 6.71
C GLU A 274 3.03 16.39 6.81
N SER A 275 3.91 16.63 5.84
CA SER A 275 5.31 16.22 5.92
C SER A 275 6.14 17.39 6.42
N SER A 276 7.08 17.13 7.31
CA SER A 276 8.13 18.07 7.67
C SER A 276 9.51 17.42 7.56
N PHE A 277 10.45 18.16 6.95
CA PHE A 277 11.80 17.71 6.68
C PHE A 277 12.81 18.72 7.22
N VAL A 278 13.84 18.23 7.92
CA VAL A 278 15.00 19.03 8.30
C VAL A 278 16.25 18.41 7.67
N ASP A 279 16.90 19.16 6.78
CA ASP A 279 18.16 18.73 6.17
C ASP A 279 19.28 18.62 7.23
N ALA A 280 19.95 17.47 7.28
CA ALA A 280 21.08 17.22 8.18
C ALA A 280 22.25 18.22 7.96
N VAL A 281 22.36 18.81 6.76
CA VAL A 281 23.36 19.84 6.46
C VAL A 281 23.05 21.15 7.20
N GLN A 282 21.78 21.55 7.31
CA GLN A 282 21.40 22.76 8.06
C GLN A 282 21.55 22.59 9.57
N GLN A 283 21.31 21.38 10.09
CA GLN A 283 21.49 21.09 11.52
C GLN A 283 22.96 21.16 11.95
N SER A 284 23.89 20.81 11.05
CA SER A 284 25.34 20.91 11.26
C SER A 284 25.83 22.36 11.21
N ALA A 285 25.29 23.20 10.32
CA ALA A 285 25.65 24.61 10.19
C ALA A 285 25.26 25.44 11.44
N ILE A 286 24.16 25.09 12.11
CA ILE A 286 23.69 25.77 13.33
C ILE A 286 24.51 25.35 14.57
N SER A 287 25.02 24.11 14.62
CA SER A 287 25.79 23.59 15.77
C SER A 287 27.24 24.11 15.85
N THR A 288 27.82 24.60 14.76
CA THR A 288 29.22 25.10 14.74
C THR A 288 29.39 26.56 15.12
N VAL A 289 28.29 27.31 15.32
CA VAL A 289 28.38 28.70 15.77
C VAL A 289 28.69 28.72 17.27
N THR A 290 29.97 28.82 17.61
CA THR A 290 30.35 29.19 18.98
C THR A 290 29.79 30.59 19.21
N PRO A 291 28.91 30.83 20.21
CA PRO A 291 28.39 32.16 20.44
C PRO A 291 29.55 33.08 20.83
N ILE A 292 29.88 34.03 19.95
CA ILE A 292 30.85 35.09 20.23
C ILE A 292 30.20 35.98 21.30
N ARG A 293 30.73 35.93 22.53
CA ARG A 293 30.34 36.88 23.57
C ARG A 293 31.07 38.20 23.32
N ILE A 294 30.36 39.20 22.79
CA ILE A 294 30.83 40.58 22.78
C ILE A 294 30.49 41.17 24.16
N ALA A 295 31.50 41.37 25.00
CA ALA A 295 31.35 42.16 26.22
C ALA A 295 31.33 43.64 25.82
N ILE A 296 30.18 44.31 25.97
CA ILE A 296 30.11 45.76 25.87
C ILE A 296 30.46 46.29 27.27
N ASP A 297 31.68 46.81 27.42
CA ASP A 297 32.06 47.61 28.58
C ASP A 297 31.52 49.04 28.35
N ASP A 298 30.56 49.47 29.17
CA ASP A 298 29.90 50.78 29.09
C ASP A 298 30.80 51.96 29.54
N SER A 299 32.12 51.78 29.62
CA SER A 299 33.04 52.88 29.84
C SER A 299 33.36 53.62 28.53
N LYS A 300 32.72 54.78 28.41
CA LYS A 300 32.98 55.83 27.41
C LYS A 300 34.47 56.06 27.13
N GLU A 301 34.75 56.33 25.85
CA GLU A 301 36.02 56.81 25.25
C GLU A 301 36.98 55.73 24.75
N GLU A 302 36.67 55.11 23.60
CA GLU A 302 37.65 54.82 22.52
C GLU A 302 36.93 54.09 21.36
N LEU A 303 36.25 54.86 20.48
CA LEU A 303 35.77 54.37 19.18
C LEU A 303 36.76 54.71 18.06
N GLU A 304 38.07 54.57 18.31
CA GLU A 304 39.08 54.74 17.28
C GLU A 304 40.02 53.53 17.25
N SER A 305 39.93 52.79 16.15
CA SER A 305 40.80 51.71 15.69
C SER A 305 40.64 50.31 16.32
N PHE A 306 39.60 49.60 15.90
CA PHE A 306 39.73 48.16 15.64
C PHE A 306 39.60 47.93 14.14
N GLN A 307 40.71 48.08 13.41
CA GLN A 307 40.88 47.38 12.13
C GLN A 307 41.32 45.96 12.46
N THR A 308 40.38 45.03 12.63
CA THR A 308 40.73 43.62 12.61
C THR A 308 40.94 43.23 11.15
N GLN A 309 42.22 43.09 10.79
CA GLN A 309 42.66 42.49 9.55
C GLN A 309 42.17 41.04 9.51
N PHE A 310 41.19 40.74 8.67
CA PHE A 310 40.83 39.36 8.36
C PHE A 310 41.89 38.81 7.41
N ASP A 311 42.74 37.90 7.89
CA ASP A 311 43.57 37.05 7.03
C ASP A 311 42.74 35.84 6.63
N PHE A 312 42.00 35.97 5.53
CA PHE A 312 41.39 34.82 4.86
C PHE A 312 42.51 34.16 4.04
N GLY A 313 43.06 33.07 4.57
CA GLY A 313 43.94 32.20 3.79
C GLY A 313 43.27 31.83 2.46
N GLU A 314 43.88 32.31 1.37
CA GLU A 314 43.77 31.93 -0.05
C GLU A 314 42.40 31.61 -0.71
N GLU A 315 41.26 32.11 -0.22
CA GLU A 315 40.05 32.10 -1.07
C GLU A 315 39.19 33.36 -0.92
N VAL A 316 38.93 34.01 -2.06
CA VAL A 316 38.15 35.25 -2.17
C VAL A 316 36.69 34.87 -2.42
N VAL A 317 35.80 35.15 -1.45
CA VAL A 317 34.35 35.07 -1.65
C VAL A 317 33.82 36.50 -1.81
N PRO A 318 33.27 36.90 -2.97
CA PRO A 318 32.62 38.20 -3.11
C PRO A 318 31.17 38.13 -2.60
N ASP A 319 30.74 39.21 -1.95
CA ASP A 319 29.37 39.54 -1.51
C ASP A 319 28.84 38.79 -0.26
N VAL A 320 29.23 39.27 0.93
CA VAL A 320 28.42 39.12 2.15
C VAL A 320 27.60 40.40 2.32
N GLU A 321 26.33 40.35 1.94
CA GLU A 321 25.37 41.43 2.20
C GLU A 321 24.87 41.29 3.65
N ILE A 322 25.35 42.17 4.54
CA ILE A 322 24.94 42.19 5.95
C ILE A 322 23.52 42.77 6.02
N ALA A 323 22.51 41.89 6.10
CA ALA A 323 21.14 42.30 6.36
C ALA A 323 20.92 42.43 7.88
N VAL A 324 20.80 43.67 8.36
CA VAL A 324 20.31 43.93 9.73
C VAL A 324 18.82 43.57 9.74
N LEU A 325 18.46 42.40 10.29
CA LEU A 325 17.07 42.08 10.64
C LEU A 325 16.64 43.00 11.79
N ALA A 326 16.13 44.17 11.45
CA ALA A 326 15.40 45.00 12.39
C ALA A 326 14.05 44.34 12.67
N ASP A 327 13.87 43.96 13.94
CA ASP A 327 12.60 43.89 14.64
C ASP A 327 11.66 42.72 14.29
N ILE A 328 12.03 41.51 14.74
CA ILE A 328 11.08 40.44 15.05
C ILE A 328 10.96 40.38 16.57
N GLY A 329 10.16 41.28 17.15
CA GLY A 329 9.47 41.23 18.46
C GLY A 329 9.90 40.24 19.57
N LEU A 330 11.21 40.03 19.78
CA LEU A 330 11.74 39.23 20.88
C LEU A 330 12.03 40.12 22.11
N PRO A 331 11.91 39.60 23.33
CA PRO A 331 12.12 40.36 24.56
C PRO A 331 13.51 41.00 24.62
N SER A 332 13.55 42.24 25.10
CA SER A 332 14.60 43.26 24.91
C SER A 332 15.94 43.04 25.63
N SER A 333 16.38 41.82 25.88
CA SER A 333 17.70 41.57 26.48
C SER A 333 18.71 40.89 25.56
N ASP A 334 18.27 40.28 24.46
CA ASP A 334 19.18 39.57 23.55
C ASP A 334 18.96 40.04 22.11
N GLN A 335 19.79 40.97 21.64
CA GLN A 335 19.94 41.23 20.21
C GLN A 335 20.99 40.28 19.65
N TYR A 336 20.59 39.41 18.72
CA TYR A 336 21.50 38.51 18.02
C TYR A 336 21.91 39.13 16.68
N LEU A 337 23.22 39.25 16.46
CA LEU A 337 23.78 39.48 15.14
C LEU A 337 24.02 38.10 14.52
N VAL A 338 23.31 37.79 13.44
CA VAL A 338 23.62 36.63 12.59
C VAL A 338 24.55 37.14 11.49
N ILE A 339 25.79 36.65 11.49
CA ILE A 339 26.77 36.87 10.41
C ILE A 339 26.70 35.65 9.49
#